data_AF-A0A921NDT2-F1
#
_entry.id   AF-A0A921NDT2-F1
#
_cell.length_a   1.000
_cell.length_b   1.000
_cell.length_c   1.000
_cell.angle_alpha   90.00
_cell.angle_beta   90.00
_cell.angle_gamma   90.00
#
_symmetry.space_group_name_H-M   'P 1'
#
loop_
_entity.id
_entity.type
_entity.pdbx_description
1 polymer ?
#
loop_
_entity_poly.entity_id
_entity_poly.type
_entity_poly.pdbx_seq_one_letter_code
_entity_poly.pdbx_strand_id
1 'polypeptide(L)'
;MREKATFAGGCFWCMVKPFDSYEGIFSVTSGYMGGELKNPTYEQVKRGDTGHLEVVQIEFDPTIFSYTTLLDIYWAQVDPTDAGGQFQDRGEQYTTAIFVHTDEQAALALASKEQIAASGRFTKPIVTTVRAAEKFYPAEDYHQDFYKKEAAAYEADRAQSGRDEFINTHWKND
;
A
#
# COMPACT_ATOMS: atom_id res chain seq x y z
N MET A 1 21.17 -6.39 -4.84
CA MET A 1 20.76 -5.40 -5.88
C MET A 1 19.77 -4.43 -5.25
N ARG A 2 19.25 -3.41 -5.97
CA ARG A 2 18.21 -2.54 -5.41
C ARG A 2 17.08 -2.32 -6.41
N GLU A 3 15.87 -2.64 -5.98
CA GLU A 3 14.63 -2.44 -6.74
C GLU A 3 13.62 -1.61 -5.95
N LYS A 4 12.59 -1.13 -6.66
CA LYS A 4 11.49 -0.35 -6.09
C LYS A 4 10.18 -1.09 -6.25
N ALA A 5 9.37 -1.11 -5.21
CA ALA A 5 7.95 -1.48 -5.25
C ALA A 5 7.11 -0.30 -4.76
N THR A 6 5.89 -0.13 -5.26
CA THR A 6 5.02 0.95 -4.78
C THR A 6 3.58 0.48 -4.68
N PHE A 7 2.96 0.69 -3.52
CA PHE A 7 1.63 0.20 -3.19
C PHE A 7 0.75 1.30 -2.61
N ALA A 8 -0.49 1.42 -3.10
CA ALA A 8 -1.58 2.16 -2.47
C ALA A 8 -2.51 1.19 -1.73
N GLY A 9 -2.85 1.52 -0.49
CA GLY A 9 -3.58 0.62 0.41
C GLY A 9 -4.28 1.30 1.57
N GLY A 10 -4.81 2.51 1.34
CA GLY A 10 -5.40 3.36 2.37
C GLY A 10 -4.38 4.28 3.02
N CYS A 11 -4.63 4.68 4.26
CA CYS A 11 -3.69 5.50 5.05
C CYS A 11 -2.29 4.89 5.02
N PHE A 12 -1.32 5.65 4.51
CA PHE A 12 0.05 5.15 4.35
C PHE A 12 0.75 4.82 5.68
N TRP A 13 0.30 5.36 6.81
CA TRP A 13 0.91 5.13 8.12
C TRP A 13 0.74 3.67 8.53
N CYS A 14 -0.44 3.12 8.23
CA CYS A 14 -0.75 1.71 8.43
C CYS A 14 0.01 0.80 7.46
N MET A 15 0.45 1.31 6.31
CA MET A 15 1.13 0.56 5.27
C MET A 15 2.66 0.51 5.45
N VAL A 16 3.28 1.39 6.24
CA VAL A 16 4.74 1.38 6.44
C VAL A 16 5.20 0.22 7.32
N LYS A 17 4.65 0.10 8.54
CA LYS A 17 5.07 -0.90 9.55
C LYS A 17 5.09 -2.35 9.00
N PRO A 18 4.12 -2.79 8.17
CA PRO A 18 4.13 -4.14 7.60
C PRO A 18 5.32 -4.49 6.71
N PHE A 19 6.12 -3.52 6.23
CA PHE A 19 7.28 -3.81 5.36
C PHE A 19 8.63 -3.46 5.99
N ASP A 20 8.67 -2.59 7.00
CA ASP A 20 9.93 -1.94 7.43
C ASP A 20 10.96 -2.85 8.14
N SER A 21 10.53 -3.99 8.68
CA SER A 21 11.35 -4.78 9.62
C SER A 21 11.99 -6.05 9.03
N TYR A 22 12.02 -6.20 7.71
CA TYR A 22 12.57 -7.39 7.06
C TYR A 22 14.00 -7.18 6.55
N GLU A 23 14.81 -8.24 6.64
CA GLU A 23 16.11 -8.27 5.98
C GLU A 23 15.93 -8.10 4.46
N GLY A 24 16.77 -7.25 3.85
CA GLY A 24 16.66 -6.91 2.43
C GLY A 24 15.76 -5.72 2.14
N ILE A 25 15.01 -5.18 3.12
CA ILE A 25 14.31 -3.90 2.97
C ILE A 25 15.26 -2.77 3.37
N PHE A 26 15.51 -1.83 2.44
CA PHE A 26 16.38 -0.68 2.66
C PHE A 26 15.62 0.54 3.19
N SER A 27 14.41 0.77 2.69
CA SER A 27 13.55 1.87 3.13
C SER A 27 12.10 1.66 2.73
N VAL A 28 11.18 2.27 3.50
CA VAL A 28 9.76 2.37 3.19
C VAL A 28 9.36 3.84 3.34
N THR A 29 9.07 4.52 2.23
CA THR A 29 8.80 5.96 2.19
C THR A 29 7.34 6.22 1.85
N SER A 30 6.63 6.96 2.70
CA SER A 30 5.27 7.43 2.44
C SER A 30 5.28 8.53 1.39
N GLY A 31 4.28 8.55 0.51
CA GLY A 31 4.14 9.61 -0.48
C GLY A 31 2.87 9.52 -1.32
N TYR A 32 2.92 10.22 -2.45
CA TYR A 32 1.79 10.42 -3.35
C TYR A 32 2.17 10.00 -4.78
N MET A 33 1.28 9.30 -5.46
CA MET A 33 1.49 8.87 -6.86
C MET A 33 0.17 8.69 -7.60
N GLY A 34 0.20 8.87 -8.93
CA GLY A 34 -0.88 8.49 -9.85
C GLY A 34 -1.86 9.60 -10.19
N GLY A 35 -1.65 10.81 -9.66
CA GLY A 35 -2.39 12.02 -9.99
C GLY A 35 -1.60 13.00 -10.84
N GLU A 36 -2.28 14.03 -11.33
CA GLU A 36 -1.70 15.01 -12.28
C GLU A 36 -1.04 16.21 -11.58
N LEU A 37 -1.42 16.48 -10.32
CA LEU A 37 -0.91 17.65 -9.60
C LEU A 37 0.58 17.49 -9.31
N LYS A 38 1.39 18.47 -9.75
CA LYS A 38 2.83 18.46 -9.49
C LYS A 38 3.14 18.98 -8.09
N ASN A 39 4.01 18.25 -7.37
CA ASN A 39 4.43 18.57 -6.00
C ASN A 39 3.24 18.77 -5.06
N PRO A 40 2.34 17.78 -4.95
CA PRO A 40 1.15 17.90 -4.11
C PRO A 40 1.56 17.98 -2.64
N THR A 41 0.82 18.76 -1.85
CA THR A 41 0.90 18.73 -0.38
C THR A 41 -0.11 17.74 0.20
N TYR A 42 0.11 17.29 1.44
CA TYR A 42 -0.83 16.44 2.15
C TYR A 42 -2.26 16.99 2.12
N GLU A 43 -2.43 18.27 2.44
CA GLU A 43 -3.76 18.92 2.45
C GLU A 43 -4.40 18.94 1.06
N GLN A 44 -3.63 18.99 -0.02
CA GLN A 44 -4.19 18.90 -1.36
C GLN A 44 -4.66 17.46 -1.67
N VAL A 45 -3.85 16.45 -1.36
CA VAL A 45 -4.20 15.05 -1.60
C VAL A 45 -5.39 14.61 -0.74
N LYS A 46 -5.42 15.03 0.52
CA LYS A 46 -6.49 14.73 1.48
C LYS A 46 -7.87 15.20 1.03
N ARG A 47 -7.95 16.27 0.22
CA ARG A 47 -9.23 16.72 -0.37
C ARG A 47 -9.79 15.77 -1.42
N GLY A 48 -8.95 14.88 -1.98
CA GLY A 48 -9.36 13.83 -2.92
C GLY A 48 -9.55 14.29 -4.37
N ASP A 49 -9.18 15.51 -4.75
CA ASP A 49 -9.39 16.08 -6.08
C ASP A 49 -8.14 16.14 -6.96
N THR A 50 -7.03 15.55 -6.50
CA THR A 50 -5.73 15.61 -7.18
C THR A 50 -5.43 14.40 -8.08
N GLY A 51 -6.21 13.32 -7.95
CA GLY A 51 -5.97 12.01 -8.54
C GLY A 51 -4.82 11.21 -7.90
N HIS A 52 -4.08 11.80 -6.95
CA HIS A 52 -3.03 11.07 -6.25
C HIS A 52 -3.60 10.12 -5.23
N LEU A 53 -2.98 8.95 -5.13
CA LEU A 53 -3.18 8.00 -4.04
C LEU A 53 -2.10 8.19 -2.98
N GLU A 54 -2.46 7.96 -1.71
CA GLU A 54 -1.47 7.69 -0.68
C GLU A 54 -0.81 6.34 -0.96
N VAL A 55 0.53 6.34 -1.02
CA VAL A 55 1.33 5.17 -1.33
C VAL A 55 2.51 5.02 -0.38
N VAL A 56 3.03 3.80 -0.29
CA VAL A 56 4.37 3.52 0.22
C VAL A 56 5.28 3.07 -0.94
N GLN A 57 6.44 3.70 -1.07
CA GLN A 57 7.52 3.24 -1.96
C GLN A 57 8.58 2.51 -1.14
N ILE A 58 8.83 1.27 -1.52
CA ILE A 58 9.75 0.37 -0.83
C ILE A 58 11.00 0.21 -1.69
N GLU A 59 12.18 0.49 -1.14
CA GLU A 59 13.45 0.09 -1.74
C GLU A 59 13.92 -1.22 -1.11
N PHE A 60 14.19 -2.23 -1.91
CA PHE A 60 14.51 -3.57 -1.42
C PHE A 60 15.57 -4.28 -2.28
N ASP A 61 16.21 -5.31 -1.71
CA ASP A 61 17.08 -6.24 -2.43
C ASP A 61 16.31 -7.48 -2.88
N PRO A 62 16.01 -7.64 -4.18
CA PRO A 62 15.23 -8.78 -4.69
C PRO A 62 15.91 -10.14 -4.47
N THR A 63 17.23 -10.16 -4.18
CA THR A 63 17.95 -11.42 -3.90
C THR A 63 17.78 -11.88 -2.45
N ILE A 64 17.29 -11.02 -1.56
CA ILE A 64 17.05 -11.31 -0.14
C ILE A 64 15.54 -11.33 0.14
N PHE A 65 14.82 -10.35 -0.40
CA PHE A 65 13.38 -10.19 -0.21
C PHE A 65 12.67 -10.11 -1.57
N SER A 66 11.84 -11.10 -1.90
CA SER A 66 11.25 -11.18 -3.24
C SER A 66 10.08 -10.20 -3.43
N TYR A 67 9.84 -9.79 -4.67
CA TYR A 67 8.65 -8.99 -5.01
C TYR A 67 7.34 -9.74 -4.73
N THR A 68 7.29 -11.06 -4.91
CA THR A 68 6.12 -11.88 -4.56
C THR A 68 5.83 -11.82 -3.06
N THR A 69 6.85 -11.85 -2.21
CA THR A 69 6.66 -11.69 -0.75
C THR A 69 6.11 -10.31 -0.40
N LEU A 70 6.53 -9.25 -1.12
CA LEU A 70 5.93 -7.92 -0.96
C LEU A 70 4.44 -7.92 -1.35
N LEU A 71 4.06 -8.62 -2.41
CA LEU A 71 2.66 -8.79 -2.83
C LEU A 71 1.84 -9.55 -1.78
N ASP A 72 2.37 -10.64 -1.23
CA ASP A 72 1.70 -11.43 -0.19
C ASP A 72 1.38 -10.58 1.05
N ILE A 73 2.36 -9.80 1.51
CA ILE A 73 2.15 -8.84 2.61
C ILE A 73 1.11 -7.80 2.23
N TYR A 74 1.21 -7.23 1.02
CA TYR A 74 0.28 -6.20 0.53
C TYR A 74 -1.18 -6.68 0.58
N TRP A 75 -1.47 -7.87 0.06
CA TRP A 75 -2.83 -8.41 0.01
C TRP A 75 -3.43 -8.65 1.40
N ALA A 76 -2.60 -9.02 2.39
CA ALA A 76 -3.04 -9.14 3.77
C ALA A 76 -3.42 -7.79 4.39
N GLN A 77 -2.80 -6.70 3.96
CA GLN A 77 -3.05 -5.39 4.54
C GLN A 77 -4.29 -4.71 3.99
N VAL A 78 -4.75 -4.98 2.76
CA VAL A 78 -5.81 -4.20 2.11
C VAL A 78 -7.09 -5.02 1.93
N ASP A 79 -8.26 -4.39 1.99
CA ASP A 79 -9.49 -4.96 1.40
C ASP A 79 -9.46 -4.69 -0.10
N PRO A 80 -9.14 -5.69 -0.93
CA PRO A 80 -8.93 -5.48 -2.35
C PRO A 80 -10.24 -5.46 -3.14
N THR A 81 -11.39 -5.52 -2.45
CA THR A 81 -12.75 -5.49 -3.01
C THR A 81 -13.44 -4.14 -2.84
N ASP A 82 -12.85 -3.23 -2.07
CA ASP A 82 -13.41 -1.91 -1.77
C ASP A 82 -12.88 -0.83 -2.73
N ALA A 83 -13.77 -0.34 -3.59
CA ALA A 83 -13.46 0.70 -4.57
C ALA A 83 -13.58 2.13 -4.03
N GLY A 84 -14.05 2.34 -2.80
CA GLY A 84 -14.33 3.68 -2.26
C GLY A 84 -13.36 4.19 -1.18
N GLY A 85 -12.26 3.48 -0.96
CA GLY A 85 -11.30 3.73 0.11
C GLY A 85 -11.08 2.48 0.97
N GLN A 86 -10.19 2.58 1.96
CA GLN A 86 -9.83 1.44 2.81
C GLN A 86 -10.34 1.64 4.22
N PHE A 87 -11.23 0.74 4.63
CA PHE A 87 -11.80 0.71 5.97
C PHE A 87 -12.41 2.07 6.37
N GLN A 88 -11.95 2.70 7.45
CA GLN A 88 -12.40 4.04 7.88
C GLN A 88 -11.97 5.17 6.93
N ASP A 89 -10.90 4.99 6.15
CA ASP A 89 -10.36 6.01 5.26
C ASP A 89 -11.09 5.97 3.91
N ARG A 90 -11.93 6.98 3.65
CA ARG A 90 -12.80 7.05 2.47
C ARG A 90 -12.36 8.14 1.50
N GLY A 91 -12.45 7.83 0.21
CA GLY A 91 -12.02 8.73 -0.87
C GLY A 91 -11.10 8.02 -1.85
N GLU A 92 -10.98 8.59 -3.05
CA GLU A 92 -10.15 8.03 -4.12
C GLU A 92 -8.71 7.86 -3.69
N GLN A 93 -8.16 8.83 -2.95
CA GLN A 93 -6.77 8.83 -2.46
C GLN A 93 -6.44 7.65 -1.54
N TYR A 94 -7.45 6.97 -1.00
CA TYR A 94 -7.32 5.81 -0.13
C TYR A 94 -7.64 4.49 -0.84
N THR A 95 -7.89 4.50 -2.14
CA THR A 95 -8.14 3.27 -2.92
C THR A 95 -6.87 2.45 -3.12
N THR A 96 -7.04 1.20 -3.58
CA THR A 96 -5.96 0.23 -3.73
C THR A 96 -5.36 0.26 -5.14
N ALA A 97 -4.03 0.23 -5.19
CA ALA A 97 -3.28 0.14 -6.43
C ALA A 97 -1.91 -0.49 -6.20
N ILE A 98 -1.42 -1.19 -7.22
CA ILE A 98 -0.05 -1.67 -7.31
C ILE A 98 0.61 -0.93 -8.47
N PHE A 99 1.63 -0.13 -8.14
CA PHE A 99 2.41 0.64 -9.11
C PHE A 99 3.69 -0.13 -9.43
N VAL A 100 3.74 -0.69 -10.65
CA VAL A 100 4.81 -1.59 -11.08
C VAL A 100 5.94 -0.84 -11.77
N HIS A 101 7.18 -1.16 -11.42
CA HIS A 101 8.38 -0.48 -11.93
C HIS A 101 9.06 -1.21 -13.09
N THR A 102 8.68 -2.47 -13.33
CA THR A 102 9.21 -3.31 -14.41
C THR A 102 8.12 -4.21 -15.00
N ASP A 103 8.36 -4.76 -16.18
CA ASP A 103 7.46 -5.73 -16.82
C ASP A 103 7.35 -7.04 -15.99
N GLU A 104 8.42 -7.43 -15.31
CA GLU A 104 8.41 -8.58 -14.39
C GLU A 104 7.48 -8.32 -13.20
N GLN A 105 7.56 -7.14 -12.58
CA GLN A 105 6.62 -6.75 -11.53
C GLN A 105 5.18 -6.71 -12.04
N ALA A 106 4.94 -6.23 -13.27
CA ALA A 106 3.62 -6.24 -13.89
C ALA A 106 3.05 -7.66 -13.99
N ALA A 107 3.85 -8.60 -14.51
CA ALA A 107 3.44 -9.99 -14.63
C ALA A 107 3.16 -10.63 -13.26
N LEU A 108 4.04 -10.44 -12.28
CA LEU A 108 3.89 -10.99 -10.93
C LEU A 108 2.69 -10.38 -10.20
N ALA A 109 2.48 -9.07 -10.29
CA ALA A 109 1.35 -8.38 -9.67
C ALA A 109 0.01 -8.87 -10.24
N LEU A 110 -0.10 -8.98 -11.57
CA LEU A 110 -1.29 -9.51 -12.24
C LEU A 110 -1.56 -10.96 -11.84
N ALA A 111 -0.54 -11.82 -11.87
CA ALA A 111 -0.67 -13.21 -11.44
C ALA A 111 -1.11 -13.32 -9.97
N SER A 112 -0.53 -12.52 -9.07
CA SER A 112 -0.94 -12.50 -7.66
C SER A 112 -2.39 -12.04 -7.49
N LYS A 113 -2.83 -11.03 -8.25
CA LYS A 113 -4.21 -10.56 -8.24
C LYS A 113 -5.19 -11.66 -8.67
N GLU A 114 -4.85 -12.42 -9.71
CA GLU A 114 -5.64 -13.57 -10.16
C GLU A 114 -5.68 -14.69 -9.11
N GLN A 115 -4.56 -14.98 -8.45
CA GLN A 115 -4.50 -15.96 -7.35
C GLN A 115 -5.39 -15.54 -6.18
N ILE A 116 -5.36 -14.27 -5.78
CA ILE A 116 -6.25 -13.73 -4.74
C ILE A 116 -7.71 -13.83 -5.15
N ALA A 117 -8.04 -13.48 -6.41
CA ALA A 117 -9.40 -13.62 -6.92
C ALA A 117 -9.91 -15.08 -6.91
N ALA A 118 -9.01 -16.03 -7.20
CA ALA A 118 -9.32 -17.46 -7.24
C ALA A 118 -9.26 -18.16 -5.86
N SER A 119 -8.70 -17.50 -4.84
CA SER A 119 -8.44 -18.09 -3.52
C SER A 119 -9.69 -18.50 -2.73
N GLY A 120 -10.86 -17.98 -3.10
CA GLY A 120 -12.10 -18.14 -2.33
C GLY A 120 -12.17 -17.28 -1.06
N ARG A 121 -11.15 -16.46 -0.78
CA ARG A 121 -11.14 -15.53 0.37
C ARG A 121 -12.17 -14.41 0.24
N PHE A 122 -12.45 -13.98 -0.99
CA PHE A 122 -13.35 -12.88 -1.28
C PHE A 122 -14.49 -13.33 -2.18
N THR A 123 -15.71 -12.90 -1.85
CA THR A 123 -16.90 -13.15 -2.67
C THR A 123 -17.15 -12.05 -3.70
N LYS A 124 -16.53 -10.88 -3.50
CA LYS A 124 -16.60 -9.74 -4.42
C LYS A 124 -15.38 -9.72 -5.36
N PRO A 125 -15.50 -9.13 -6.56
CA PRO A 125 -14.36 -8.96 -7.47
C PRO A 125 -13.21 -8.16 -6.85
N ILE A 126 -11.99 -8.49 -7.27
CA ILE A 126 -10.78 -7.77 -6.87
C ILE A 126 -10.63 -6.49 -7.70
N VAL A 127 -10.86 -5.34 -7.08
CA VAL A 127 -10.86 -4.02 -7.73
C VAL A 127 -9.50 -3.33 -7.73
N THR A 128 -8.54 -3.81 -6.92
CA THR A 128 -7.17 -3.25 -6.88
C THR A 128 -6.57 -3.12 -8.28
N THR A 129 -6.14 -1.91 -8.63
CA THR A 129 -5.56 -1.64 -9.95
C THR A 129 -4.09 -2.06 -10.00
N VAL A 130 -3.63 -2.51 -11.18
CA VAL A 130 -2.20 -2.70 -11.45
C VAL A 130 -1.85 -1.76 -12.58
N ARG A 131 -1.00 -0.78 -12.31
CA ARG A 131 -0.63 0.28 -13.27
C ARG A 131 0.87 0.56 -13.23
N ALA A 132 1.42 1.08 -14.32
CA ALA A 132 2.82 1.47 -14.36
C ALA A 132 3.11 2.55 -13.31
N ALA A 133 4.27 2.47 -12.67
CA ALA A 133 4.70 3.49 -11.73
C ALA A 133 4.90 4.84 -12.43
N GLU A 134 4.31 5.87 -11.85
CA GLU A 134 4.43 7.25 -12.32
C GLU A 134 5.41 8.02 -11.43
N LYS A 135 5.44 9.35 -11.53
CA LYS A 135 6.28 10.17 -10.67
C LYS A 135 5.83 10.03 -9.21
N PHE A 136 6.76 9.58 -8.37
CA PHE A 136 6.59 9.55 -6.91
C PHE A 136 6.89 10.92 -6.31
N TYR A 137 6.01 11.38 -5.41
CA TYR A 137 6.21 12.56 -4.59
C TYR A 137 6.29 12.14 -3.12
N PRO A 138 7.48 12.17 -2.49
CA PRO A 138 7.59 11.90 -1.06
C PRO A 138 6.67 12.82 -0.25
N ALA A 139 5.95 12.25 0.71
CA ALA A 139 5.19 13.02 1.68
C ALA A 139 6.13 13.75 2.64
N GLU A 140 5.59 14.75 3.33
CA GLU A 140 6.28 15.58 4.29
C GLU A 140 6.93 14.75 5.42
N ASP A 141 8.07 15.21 5.97
CA ASP A 141 8.91 14.45 6.91
C ASP A 141 8.17 13.98 8.18
N TYR A 142 7.11 14.68 8.58
CA TYR A 142 6.29 14.31 9.73
C TYR A 142 5.40 13.09 9.46
N HIS A 143 5.15 12.73 8.20
CA HIS A 143 4.46 11.49 7.83
C HIS A 143 5.40 10.28 7.80
N GLN A 144 6.71 10.49 7.64
CA GLN A 144 7.70 9.41 7.54
C GLN A 144 7.95 8.78 8.91
N ASP A 145 8.09 7.46 8.96
CA ASP A 145 8.30 6.70 10.21
C ASP A 145 7.25 7.02 11.31
N PHE A 146 6.02 7.38 10.94
CA PHE A 146 4.99 7.81 11.89
C PHE A 146 4.78 6.78 13.03
N TYR A 147 4.78 5.48 12.70
CA TYR A 147 4.63 4.41 13.68
C TYR A 147 5.79 4.32 14.70
N LYS A 148 6.98 4.85 14.36
CA LYS A 148 8.14 4.93 15.26
C LYS A 148 8.13 6.23 16.06
N LYS A 149 7.85 7.36 15.40
CA LYS A 149 7.91 8.70 15.98
C LYS A 149 6.73 8.99 16.92
N GLU A 150 5.53 8.53 16.54
CA GLU A 150 4.26 8.80 17.21
C GLU A 150 3.54 7.50 17.57
N ALA A 151 4.26 6.57 18.21
CA ALA A 151 3.79 5.20 18.44
C ALA A 151 2.39 5.13 19.11
N ALA A 152 2.12 5.96 20.12
CA ALA A 152 0.81 5.98 20.78
C ALA A 152 -0.32 6.43 19.85
N ALA A 153 -0.07 7.44 19.01
CA ALA A 153 -1.06 7.92 18.03
C ALA A 153 -1.28 6.88 16.92
N TYR A 154 -0.20 6.24 16.46
CA TYR A 154 -0.27 5.14 15.51
C TYR A 154 -1.10 3.96 16.03
N GLU A 155 -0.84 3.49 17.25
CA GLU A 155 -1.59 2.35 17.81
C GLU A 155 -3.08 2.71 18.02
N ALA A 156 -3.38 3.96 18.40
CA ALA A 156 -4.76 4.45 18.50
C ALA A 156 -5.48 4.52 17.14
N ASP A 157 -4.79 4.98 16.09
CA ASP A 157 -5.30 5.02 14.71
C ASP A 157 -5.51 3.60 14.18
N ARG A 158 -4.51 2.72 14.34
CA ARG A 158 -4.55 1.32 13.93
C ARG A 158 -5.72 0.57 14.55
N ALA A 159 -5.95 0.74 15.85
CA ALA A 159 -7.05 0.09 16.57
C ALA A 159 -8.43 0.48 16.04
N GLN A 160 -8.58 1.69 15.49
CA GLN A 160 -9.84 2.18 14.91
C GLN A 160 -9.93 1.93 13.41
N SER A 161 -8.80 1.67 12.75
CA SER A 161 -8.73 1.50 11.30
C SER A 161 -9.60 0.38 10.76
N GLY A 162 -9.87 -0.68 11.52
CA GLY A 162 -10.55 -1.89 11.02
C GLY A 162 -9.63 -2.86 10.27
N ARG A 163 -8.34 -2.52 10.10
CA ARG A 163 -7.40 -3.37 9.38
C ARG A 163 -7.07 -4.68 10.11
N ASP A 164 -6.96 -4.63 11.44
CA ASP A 164 -6.68 -5.84 12.23
C ASP A 164 -7.88 -6.80 12.22
N GLU A 165 -9.11 -6.27 12.27
CA GLU A 165 -10.33 -7.07 12.12
C GLU A 165 -10.38 -7.74 10.74
N PHE A 166 -10.01 -7.01 9.69
CA PHE A 166 -9.92 -7.54 8.34
C PHE A 166 -8.89 -8.67 8.22
N ILE A 167 -7.69 -8.47 8.76
CA ILE A 167 -6.62 -9.49 8.81
C ILE A 167 -7.11 -10.73 9.55
N ASN A 168 -7.69 -10.56 10.74
CA ASN A 168 -8.20 -11.66 11.55
C ASN A 168 -9.38 -12.39 10.91
N THR A 169 -10.11 -11.77 9.99
CA THR A 169 -11.24 -12.38 9.29
C THR A 169 -10.79 -13.16 8.07
N HIS A 170 -9.87 -12.60 7.28
CA HIS A 170 -9.52 -13.15 5.96
C HIS A 170 -8.20 -13.90 5.91
N TRP A 171 -7.33 -13.77 6.93
CA TRP A 171 -5.93 -14.22 6.90
C TRP A 171 -5.49 -15.00 8.15
N LYS A 172 -6.40 -15.33 9.07
CA LYS A 172 -6.12 -15.97 10.37
C LYS A 172 -5.40 -17.31 10.33
N ASN A 173 -5.35 -17.97 9.16
CA ASN A 173 -4.81 -19.32 9.00
C ASN A 173 -3.48 -19.34 8.21
N ASP A 174 -2.89 -18.18 7.95
CA ASP A 174 -1.59 -18.03 7.27
C ASP A 174 -0.50 -17.62 8.27
#